data_AF-A0A645JT11-F1
#
_entry.id   AF-A0A645JT11-F1
#
_cell.length_a   1.000
_cell.length_b   1.000
_cell.length_c   1.000
_cell.angle_alpha   90.00
_cell.angle_beta   90.00
_cell.angle_gamma   90.00
#
_symmetry.space_group_name_H-M   'P 1'
#
loop_
_entity.id
_entity.type
_entity.pdbx_description
1 polymer ?
#
loop_
_entity_poly.entity_id
_entity_poly.type
_entity_poly.pdbx_seq_one_letter_code
_entity_poly.pdbx_strand_id
1 'polypeptide(L)'
;MWKILSWFITFHFVVFLWIFFRAQSFGDAWTMLGQIFGAMDWAYLQPFWDVRYLFVIMLLVGAAIHAVPHRLFPKMESTYIRLPFALKVIAFLVLVQMVIQFKSESVQPFIYFQF
;
A
#
# COMPACT_ATOMS: atom_id res chain seq x y z
N MET A 1 11.16 16.99 13.35
CA MET A 1 10.47 16.18 14.37
C MET A 1 8.95 16.31 14.29
N TRP A 2 8.37 17.51 14.48
CA TRP A 2 6.91 17.73 14.50
C TRP A 2 6.14 17.28 13.25
N LYS A 3 6.73 17.41 12.05
CA LYS A 3 6.09 16.99 10.79
C LYS A 3 5.86 15.48 10.70
N ILE A 4 6.80 14.68 11.21
CA ILE A 4 6.69 13.21 11.17
C ILE A 4 5.62 12.74 12.15
N LEU A 5 5.59 13.34 13.36
CA LEU A 5 4.58 13.02 14.37
C LEU A 5 3.18 13.42 13.90
N SER A 6 3.01 14.61 13.32
CA SER A 6 1.73 15.04 12.76
C SER A 6 1.27 14.11 11.64
N TRP A 7 2.14 13.76 10.70
CA TRP A 7 1.82 12.79 9.64
C TRP A 7 1.40 11.43 10.21
N PHE A 8 2.15 10.90 11.17
CA PHE A 8 1.87 9.62 11.80
C PHE A 8 0.49 9.61 12.48
N ILE A 9 0.16 10.64 13.25
CA ILE A 9 -1.13 10.76 13.94
C ILE A 9 -2.26 10.90 12.93
N THR A 10 -2.13 11.78 11.93
CA THR A 10 -3.18 11.97 10.91
C THR A 10 -3.42 10.68 10.13
N PHE A 11 -2.36 9.96 9.76
CA PHE A 11 -2.48 8.69 9.05
C PHE A 11 -3.25 7.65 9.87
N HIS A 12 -2.86 7.42 11.13
CA HIS A 12 -3.53 6.44 11.99
C HIS A 12 -4.96 6.84 12.32
N PHE A 13 -5.23 8.14 12.49
CA PHE A 13 -6.58 8.64 12.69
C PHE A 13 -7.48 8.35 11.47
N VAL A 14 -7.01 8.66 10.26
CA VAL A 14 -7.78 8.39 9.03
C VAL A 14 -8.00 6.90 8.81
N VAL A 15 -6.95 6.08 8.97
CA VAL A 15 -7.06 4.61 8.80
C VAL A 15 -7.95 3.97 9.87
N PHE A 16 -7.92 4.47 11.11
CA PHE A 16 -8.83 4.04 12.17
C PHE A 16 -10.29 4.28 11.76
N LEU A 17 -10.62 5.47 11.26
CA LEU A 17 -11.96 5.78 10.79
C LEU A 17 -12.38 4.92 9.59
N TRP A 18 -11.46 4.58 8.70
CA TRP A 18 -11.73 3.68 7.56
C TRP A 18 -12.20 2.28 7.96
N ILE A 19 -11.84 1.78 9.16
CA ILE A 19 -12.33 0.48 9.64
C ILE A 19 -13.87 0.51 9.73
N PHE A 20 -14.44 1.58 10.29
CA PHE A 20 -15.90 1.72 10.45
C PHE A 20 -16.61 1.95 9.12
N PHE A 21 -15.99 2.64 8.17
CA PHE A 21 -16.57 2.84 6.84
C PHE A 21 -16.55 1.58 5.97
N ARG A 22 -15.62 0.65 6.23
CA ARG A 22 -15.47 -0.58 5.44
C ARG A 22 -16.22 -1.77 6.05
N ALA A 23 -16.37 -1.81 7.37
CA ALA A 23 -17.06 -2.90 8.04
C ALA A 23 -18.55 -2.96 7.64
N GLN A 24 -19.12 -4.17 7.57
CA GLN A 24 -20.54 -4.36 7.22
C GLN A 24 -21.47 -3.95 8.38
N SER A 25 -20.96 -3.95 9.60
CA SER A 25 -21.66 -3.49 10.79
C SER A 25 -20.70 -2.88 11.82
N PHE A 26 -21.25 -2.12 12.78
CA PHE A 26 -20.47 -1.64 13.93
C PHE A 26 -19.88 -2.79 14.77
N GLY A 27 -20.58 -3.92 14.85
CA GLY A 27 -20.09 -5.12 15.54
C GLY A 27 -18.85 -5.70 14.87
N ASP A 28 -18.84 -5.75 13.54
CA ASP A 28 -17.69 -6.23 12.76
C ASP A 28 -16.48 -5.30 12.92
N ALA A 29 -16.70 -3.98 12.91
CA ALA A 29 -15.65 -2.99 13.15
C ALA A 29 -15.00 -3.18 14.54
N TRP A 30 -15.81 -3.37 15.58
CA TRP A 30 -15.31 -3.60 16.93
C TRP A 30 -14.57 -4.93 17.06
N THR A 31 -15.08 -5.97 16.41
CA THR A 31 -14.40 -7.28 16.34
C THR A 31 -13.04 -7.16 15.67
N MET A 32 -12.94 -6.45 14.54
CA MET A 32 -11.67 -6.19 13.86
C MET A 32 -10.70 -5.45 14.77
N LEU A 33 -11.13 -4.38 15.45
CA LEU A 33 -10.29 -3.63 16.38
C LEU A 33 -9.76 -4.51 17.53
N GLY A 34 -10.62 -5.36 18.09
CA GLY A 34 -10.23 -6.33 19.13
C GLY A 34 -9.17 -7.32 18.62
N GLN A 35 -9.30 -7.81 17.38
CA GLN A 35 -8.35 -8.76 16.80
C GLN A 35 -6.97 -8.16 16.50
N ILE A 36 -6.87 -6.85 16.20
CA ILE A 36 -5.58 -6.19 15.94
C ILE A 36 -4.59 -6.41 17.09
N PHE A 37 -5.07 -6.38 18.34
CA PHE A 37 -4.24 -6.57 19.52
C PHE A 37 -4.43 -7.92 20.21
N GLY A 38 -5.65 -8.48 20.19
CA GLY A 38 -6.00 -9.68 20.93
C GLY A 38 -5.66 -10.99 20.22
N ALA A 39 -5.43 -10.98 18.91
CA ALA A 39 -5.13 -12.18 18.11
C ALA A 39 -3.73 -12.17 17.49
N MET A 40 -2.87 -11.22 17.89
CA MET A 40 -1.49 -11.16 17.39
C MET A 40 -0.65 -12.24 18.07
N ASP A 41 -0.15 -13.18 17.29
CA ASP A 41 0.77 -14.23 17.72
C ASP A 41 2.01 -14.25 16.83
N TRP A 42 3.18 -14.04 17.43
CA TRP A 42 4.46 -14.00 16.72
C TRP A 42 4.85 -15.33 16.10
N ALA A 43 4.31 -16.46 16.55
CA ALA A 43 4.50 -17.75 15.90
C ALA A 43 3.98 -17.76 14.45
N TYR A 44 3.00 -16.91 14.11
CA TYR A 44 2.43 -16.82 12.77
C TYR A 44 3.20 -15.91 11.81
N LEU A 45 4.21 -15.16 12.26
CA LEU A 45 4.98 -14.29 11.36
C LEU A 45 5.68 -15.07 10.25
N GLN A 46 6.37 -16.16 10.59
CA GLN A 46 7.09 -16.97 9.61
C GLN A 46 6.13 -17.69 8.64
N PRO A 47 5.10 -18.41 9.10
CA PRO A 47 4.09 -18.99 8.21
C PRO A 47 3.40 -17.95 7.31
N PHE A 48 3.13 -16.75 7.83
CA PHE A 48 2.55 -15.67 7.02
C PHE A 48 3.51 -15.21 5.93
N TRP A 49 4.79 -15.04 6.25
CA TRP A 49 5.81 -14.67 5.27
C TRP A 49 5.93 -15.73 4.18
N ASP A 50 6.05 -17.02 4.55
CA ASP A 50 6.24 -18.11 3.59
C ASP A 50 5.12 -18.17 2.54
N VAL A 51 3.90 -17.80 2.91
CA VAL A 51 2.73 -17.80 2.00
C VAL A 51 2.50 -16.44 1.34
N ARG A 52 2.81 -15.33 2.01
CA ARG A 52 2.37 -13.97 1.61
C ARG A 52 3.50 -12.96 1.50
N TYR A 53 4.76 -13.38 1.40
CA TYR A 53 5.90 -12.47 1.26
C TYR A 53 5.69 -11.46 0.12
N LEU A 54 5.12 -11.90 -1.01
CA LEU A 54 4.86 -11.02 -2.14
C LEU A 54 3.87 -9.90 -1.80
N PHE A 55 2.80 -10.21 -1.06
CA PHE A 55 1.86 -9.21 -0.56
C PHE A 55 2.55 -8.19 0.35
N VAL A 56 3.43 -8.66 1.24
CA VAL A 56 4.20 -7.78 2.13
C VAL A 56 5.13 -6.86 1.32
N ILE A 57 5.84 -7.41 0.34
CA ILE A 57 6.71 -6.63 -0.55
C ILE A 57 5.90 -5.56 -1.29
N MET A 58 4.76 -5.93 -1.89
CA MET A 58 3.90 -4.98 -2.61
C MET A 58 3.38 -3.87 -1.68
N LEU A 59 2.98 -4.22 -0.46
CA LEU A 59 2.52 -3.25 0.55
C LEU A 59 3.64 -2.28 0.95
N LEU A 60 4.85 -2.79 1.17
CA LEU A 60 6.01 -1.96 1.50
C LEU A 60 6.42 -1.05 0.33
N VAL A 61 6.41 -1.56 -0.91
CA VAL A 61 6.70 -0.76 -2.11
C VAL A 61 5.65 0.33 -2.29
N GLY A 62 4.36 0.01 -2.16
CA GLY A 62 3.27 0.99 -2.23
C GLY A 62 3.41 2.07 -1.15
N ALA A 63 3.66 1.67 0.10
CA ALA A 63 3.90 2.60 1.19
C ALA A 63 5.13 3.49 0.94
N ALA A 64 6.22 2.92 0.43
CA ALA A 64 7.44 3.67 0.11
C ALA A 64 7.21 4.71 -1.00
N ILE A 65 6.44 4.37 -2.04
CA ILE A 65 6.06 5.30 -3.12
C ILE A 65 5.26 6.49 -2.56
N HIS A 66 4.29 6.24 -1.68
CA HIS A 66 3.52 7.31 -1.03
C HIS A 66 4.33 8.14 -0.03
N ALA A 67 5.39 7.58 0.53
CA ALA A 67 6.26 8.24 1.49
C ALA A 67 7.37 9.11 0.83
N VAL A 68 7.46 9.16 -0.51
CA VAL A 68 8.48 9.96 -1.20
C VAL A 68 8.26 11.45 -0.92
N PRO A 69 9.23 12.17 -0.33
CA PRO A 69 9.07 13.58 -0.03
C PRO A 69 9.14 14.44 -1.30
N HIS A 70 8.28 15.45 -1.39
CA HIS A 70 8.11 16.32 -2.56
C HIS A 70 9.42 16.96 -3.07
N ARG A 71 10.38 17.24 -2.17
CA ARG A 71 11.71 17.77 -2.51
C ARG A 71 12.54 16.86 -3.45
N LEU A 72 12.20 15.57 -3.55
CA LEU A 72 12.88 14.62 -4.41
C LEU A 72 12.31 14.60 -5.83
N PHE A 73 11.09 15.10 -6.06
CA PHE A 73 10.46 15.04 -7.37
C PHE A 73 11.29 15.72 -8.47
N PRO A 74 11.85 16.93 -8.29
CA PRO A 74 12.69 17.55 -9.32
C PRO A 74 13.97 16.75 -9.62
N LYS A 75 14.52 16.06 -8.59
CA LYS A 75 15.70 15.19 -8.76
C LYS A 75 15.35 13.93 -9.53
N MET A 76 14.22 13.30 -9.20
CA MET A 76 13.72 12.11 -9.90
C MET A 76 13.42 12.42 -11.37
N GLU A 77 12.76 13.56 -11.63
CA GLU A 77 12.46 14.03 -12.98
C GLU A 77 13.74 14.26 -13.80
N SER A 78 14.69 15.06 -13.28
CA SER A 78 15.94 15.32 -14.00
C SER A 78 16.77 14.05 -14.23
N THR A 79 16.74 13.11 -13.29
CA THR A 79 17.38 11.79 -13.46
C THR A 79 16.70 11.00 -14.59
N TYR A 80 15.37 10.97 -14.60
CA TYR A 80 14.62 10.28 -15.65
C TYR A 80 14.84 10.90 -17.04
N ILE A 81 14.86 12.23 -17.14
CA ILE A 81 15.11 12.94 -18.41
C ILE A 81 16.46 12.53 -19.00
N ARG A 82 17.51 12.45 -18.16
CA ARG A 82 18.89 12.10 -18.56
C ARG A 82 19.10 10.63 -18.91
N LEU A 83 18.15 9.74 -18.59
CA LEU A 83 18.27 8.32 -18.95
C LEU A 83 18.29 8.13 -20.49
N PRO A 84 19.19 7.30 -21.02
CA PRO A 84 19.15 6.84 -22.39
C PRO A 84 17.79 6.27 -22.77
N PHE A 85 17.36 6.47 -24.02
CA PHE A 85 16.07 6.01 -24.51
C PHE A 85 15.83 4.51 -24.30
N ALA A 86 16.86 3.68 -24.53
CA ALA A 86 16.79 2.23 -24.31
C ALA A 86 16.41 1.86 -22.87
N LEU A 87 16.94 2.56 -21.86
CA LEU A 87 16.60 2.30 -20.45
C LEU A 87 15.16 2.70 -20.13
N LYS A 88 14.63 3.76 -20.77
CA LYS A 88 13.21 4.14 -20.63
C LYS A 88 12.30 3.06 -21.20
N VAL A 89 12.65 2.49 -22.36
CA VAL A 89 11.91 1.37 -22.97
C VAL A 89 11.94 0.13 -22.07
N ILE A 90 13.10 -0.26 -21.55
CA ILE A 90 13.23 -1.39 -20.63
C ILE A 90 12.38 -1.16 -19.37
N ALA A 91 12.45 0.03 -18.77
CA ALA A 91 11.64 0.37 -17.60
C ALA A 91 10.13 0.26 -17.88
N PHE A 92 9.68 0.71 -19.05
CA PHE A 92 8.29 0.58 -19.47
C PHE A 92 7.87 -0.89 -19.64
N LEU A 93 8.70 -1.71 -20.30
CA LEU A 93 8.42 -3.14 -20.46
C LEU A 93 8.33 -3.86 -19.11
N VAL A 94 9.25 -3.57 -18.19
CA VAL A 94 9.22 -4.11 -16.82
C VAL A 94 7.96 -3.67 -16.09
N LEU A 95 7.55 -2.41 -16.21
CA LEU A 95 6.30 -1.91 -15.63
C LEU A 95 5.08 -2.68 -16.16
N VAL A 96 4.98 -2.85 -17.48
CA VAL A 96 3.89 -3.62 -18.11
C VAL A 96 3.89 -5.07 -17.62
N GLN A 97 5.06 -5.71 -17.56
CA GLN A 97 5.19 -7.07 -17.07
C GLN A 97 4.73 -7.19 -15.60
N MET A 98 5.11 -6.24 -14.74
CA MET A 98 4.64 -6.22 -13.35
C MET A 98 3.13 -6.04 -13.27
N VAL A 99 2.53 -5.17 -14.09
CA VAL A 99 1.07 -5.00 -14.12
C VAL A 99 0.38 -6.30 -14.51
N ILE A 100 0.86 -7.00 -15.53
CA ILE A 100 0.29 -8.30 -15.95
C ILE A 100 0.44 -9.33 -14.84
N GLN A 101 1.61 -9.40 -14.20
CA GLN A 101 1.91 -10.38 -13.16
C GLN A 101 1.10 -10.18 -11.88
N PHE A 102 0.79 -8.93 -11.53
CA PHE A 102 0.14 -8.58 -10.25
C PHE A 102 -1.30 -8.10 -10.39
N LYS A 103 -1.86 -8.05 -11.61
CA LYS A 103 -3.28 -7.82 -11.80
C LYS A 103 -4.07 -8.95 -11.15
N SER A 104 -4.78 -8.66 -10.07
CA SER A 104 -5.75 -9.59 -9.48
C SER A 104 -7.01 -9.66 -10.35
N GLU A 105 -7.60 -10.85 -10.52
CA GLU A 105 -8.75 -11.09 -11.41
C GLU A 105 -10.10 -10.53 -10.95
N SER A 106 -10.20 -9.87 -9.79
CA SER A 106 -11.44 -9.21 -9.38
C SER A 106 -11.16 -7.77 -8.98
N VAL A 107 -11.19 -6.85 -9.95
CA VAL A 107 -11.34 -5.43 -9.64
C VAL A 107 -12.71 -5.28 -8.99
N GLN A 108 -12.75 -5.21 -7.65
CA GLN A 108 -14.00 -4.86 -6.98
C GLN A 108 -14.43 -3.50 -7.52
N PRO A 109 -15.68 -3.37 -8.03
CA PRO A 109 -16.19 -2.08 -8.48
C PRO A 109 -16.05 -1.08 -7.33
N PHE A 110 -15.59 0.15 -7.63
CA PHE A 110 -15.66 1.23 -6.65
C PHE A 110 -17.11 1.40 -6.18
N ILE A 111 -17.31 1.90 -4.95
CA ILE A 111 -18.62 2.06 -4.30
C ILE A 111 -19.65 2.79 -5.20
N TYR A 112 -19.20 3.60 -6.16
CA TYR A 112 -20.03 4.29 -7.16
C TYR A 112 -20.36 3.48 -8.42
N PHE A 113 -20.05 2.18 -8.50
CA PHE A 113 -20.39 1.31 -9.61
C PHE A 113 -21.25 0.12 -9.15
N GLN A 114 -21.88 0.23 -7.97
CA GLN A 114 -22.80 -0.76 -7.40
C GLN A 114 -24.25 -0.28 -7.46
N PHE A 115 -24.71 0.15 -8.64
CA PHE A 115 -26.12 0.37 -8.95
C PHE A 115 -26.63 -0.70 -9.92
#